data_AF-A0AAW0JF90-F1
#
_entry.id   AF-A0AAW0JF90-F1
#
_cell.length_a   1.000
_cell.length_b   1.000
_cell.length_c   1.000
_cell.angle_alpha   90.00
_cell.angle_beta   90.00
_cell.angle_gamma   90.00
#
_symmetry.space_group_name_H-M   'P 1'
#
loop_
_entity.id
_entity.type
_entity.pdbx_description
1 polymer ?
#
loop_
_entity_poly.entity_id
_entity_poly.type
_entity_poly.pdbx_seq_one_letter_code
_entity_poly.pdbx_strand_id
1 'polypeptide(L)' 'MGALVEEMSTRCGHIFCKTCIKTAISAQSKCPTCRKHITVKELIRVFLPSTSLS' A
#
# COMPACT_ATOMS: atom_id res chain seq x y z
N MET A 1 13.94 8.52 -8.87
CA MET A 1 12.52 8.40 -8.46
C MET A 1 12.53 8.04 -6.98
N GLY A 2 11.82 8.81 -6.15
CA GLY A 2 11.95 8.76 -4.69
C GLY A 2 11.42 7.45 -4.10
N ALA A 3 12.13 6.93 -3.11
CA ALA A 3 11.66 5.80 -2.30
C ALA A 3 10.33 6.15 -1.63
N LEU A 4 9.39 5.21 -1.61
CA LEU A 4 8.16 5.35 -0.84
C LEU A 4 8.52 5.39 0.65
N VAL A 5 8.34 6.56 1.28
CA VAL A 5 8.42 6.69 2.73
C VAL A 5 7.17 6.02 3.32
N GLU A 6 7.36 4.86 3.94
CA GLU A 6 6.30 4.03 4.54
C GLU A 6 5.43 3.25 3.54
N GLU A 7 6.03 2.23 2.95
CA GLU A 7 5.37 1.27 2.05
C GLU A 7 4.45 0.32 2.80
N MET A 8 3.22 0.17 2.29
CA MET A 8 2.19 -0.70 2.85
C MET A 8 1.67 -1.61 1.75
N SER A 9 1.78 -2.92 1.97
CA SER A 9 1.11 -3.92 1.13
C SER A 9 -0.25 -4.28 1.70
N THR A 10 -1.16 -4.66 0.81
CA THR A 10 -2.47 -5.21 1.15
C THR A 10 -2.45 -6.73 1.03
N ARG A 11 -3.38 -7.44 1.68
CA ARG A 11 -3.55 -8.90 1.52
C ARG A 11 -3.78 -9.35 0.07
N CYS A 12 -4.25 -8.46 -0.79
CA CYS A 12 -4.40 -8.73 -2.21
C CYS A 12 -3.11 -8.54 -3.04
N GLY A 13 -1.98 -8.22 -2.41
CA GLY A 13 -0.66 -8.15 -3.04
C GLY A 13 -0.25 -6.78 -3.59
N HIS A 14 -1.13 -5.77 -3.53
CA HIS A 14 -0.81 -4.44 -4.03
C HIS A 14 -0.14 -3.57 -2.97
N ILE A 15 0.84 -2.77 -3.39
CA ILE A 15 1.69 -1.92 -2.54
C ILE A 15 1.37 -0.45 -2.81
N PHE A 16 1.28 0.33 -1.75
CA PHE A 16 0.99 1.77 -1.79
C PHE A 16 1.76 2.50 -0.69
N CYS A 17 1.80 3.83 -0.77
CA CYS A 17 2.22 4.64 0.35
C CYS A 17 1.19 4.59 1.49
N LYS A 18 1.62 4.69 2.75
CA LYS A 18 0.74 4.63 3.92
C LYS A 18 -0.41 5.64 3.88
N THR A 19 -0.15 6.88 3.46
CA THR A 19 -1.20 7.91 3.33
C THR A 19 -2.19 7.54 2.22
N CYS A 20 -1.68 7.13 1.05
CA CYS A 20 -2.46 6.72 -0.11
C CYS A 20 -3.50 5.65 0.26
N ILE A 21 -3.05 4.57 0.90
CA ILE A 21 -3.92 3.43 1.21
C ILE A 21 -4.90 3.74 2.35
N LYS A 22 -4.49 4.54 3.34
CA LYS A 22 -5.39 4.99 4.42
C LYS A 22 -6.52 5.85 3.87
N THR A 23 -6.23 6.79 2.97
CA THR A 23 -7.26 7.61 2.31
C THR A 23 -8.23 6.75 1.50
N ALA A 24 -7.72 5.77 0.74
CA ALA A 24 -8.55 4.86 -0.04
C ALA A 24 -9.48 4.01 0.85
N ILE A 25 -8.98 3.53 1.99
CA ILE A 25 -9.79 2.79 2.97
C ILE A 25 -10.84 3.70 3.59
N SER A 26 -10.48 4.91 4.00
CA SER A 26 -11.42 5.87 4.58
C SER A 26 -12.55 6.26 3.62
N ALA A 27 -12.28 6.28 2.31
CA ALA A 27 -13.28 6.63 1.31
C ALA A 27 -14.21 5.46 0.96
N GLN A 28 -13.67 4.24 0.82
CA GLN A 28 -14.44 3.13 0.22
C GLN A 28 -14.06 1.72 0.73
N SER A 29 -13.11 1.58 1.66
CA SER A 29 -12.63 0.29 2.18
C SER A 29 -12.28 -0.73 1.08
N LYS A 30 -11.74 -0.26 -0.04
CA LYS A 30 -11.42 -1.09 -1.22
C LYS A 30 -10.02 -0.80 -1.73
N CYS A 31 -9.37 -1.84 -2.23
CA CYS A 31 -8.09 -1.73 -2.90
C CYS A 31 -8.23 -0.83 -4.14
N PRO A 32 -7.39 0.20 -4.32
CA PRO A 32 -7.42 1.07 -5.48
C PRO A 32 -7.26 0.32 -6.81
N THR A 33 -6.49 -0.77 -6.82
CA THR A 33 -6.14 -1.52 -8.04
C THR A 33 -7.17 -2.59 -8.37
N CYS A 34 -7.44 -3.53 -7.45
CA CYS A 34 -8.29 -4.69 -7.73
C CYS A 34 -9.68 -4.63 -7.08
N ARG A 35 -10.02 -3.52 -6.41
CA ARG A 35 -11.31 -3.28 -5.74
C ARG A 35 -11.71 -4.31 -4.68
N LYS A 36 -10.80 -5.20 -4.27
CA LYS A 36 -10.99 -6.14 -3.15
C LYS A 36 -11.23 -5.33 -1.87
N HIS A 37 -12.17 -5.78 -1.04
CA HIS A 37 -12.39 -5.18 0.28
C HIS A 37 -11.10 -5.32 1.11
N ILE A 38 -10.64 -4.21 1.67
CA ILE A 38 -9.49 -4.12 2.56
C ILE A 38 -9.82 -3.26 3.78
N THR A 39 -9.17 -3.53 4.91
CA THR A 39 -9.28 -2.70 6.12
C THR A 39 -7.91 -2.23 6.58
N VAL A 40 -7.86 -1.22 7.45
CA VAL A 40 -6.58 -0.68 7.96
C VAL A 40 -5.77 -1.74 8.71
N LYS A 41 -6.45 -2.71 9.36
CA LYS A 41 -5.81 -3.82 10.08
C LYS A 41 -5.17 -4.85 9.14
N GLU A 42 -5.62 -4.91 7.90
CA GLU A 42 -5.13 -5.83 6.87
C GLU A 42 -3.90 -5.29 6.13
N LEU A 43 -3.45 -4.07 6.47
CA LEU A 43 -2.27 -3.46 5.90
C LEU A 43 -1.01 -3.99 6.56
N ILE A 44 -0.04 -4.35 5.73
CA ILE A 44 1.23 -4.92 6.14
C ILE A 44 2.31 -3.91 5.77
N ARG A 45 3.08 -3.44 6.76
CA ARG A 45 4.24 -2.60 6.48
C ARG A 45 5.29 -3.46 5.81
N VAL A 46 5.76 -3.04 4.64
CA VAL A 46 6.83 -3.71 3.92
C VAL A 46 8.04 -2.80 3.83
N PHE A 47 9.22 -3.42 3.78
CA PHE A 47 10.47 -2.74 3.46
C PHE A 47 10.87 -3.23 2.08
N LEU A 48 10.59 -2.44 1.04
CA LEU A 48 11.11 -2.78 -0.28
C LEU A 48 12.61 -2.48 -0.28
N PRO A 49 13.46 -3.45 -0.69
CA PRO A 49 14.86 -3.11 -0.94
C PRO A 49 14.84 -2.02 -2.00
N SER A 50 15.44 -0.87 -1.71
CA SER A 50 15.67 0.16 -2.72
C SER A 50 16.70 -0.42 -3.69
N THR A 51 16.25 -1.19 -4.66
CA THR A 51 17.08 -1.64 -5.76
C THR A 51 17.31 -0.43 -6.64
N SER A 52 18.23 0.43 -6.21
CA SER A 52 19.02 1.24 -7.12
C SER A 52 19.95 0.27 -7.85
N LEU A 53 19.40 -0.52 -8.77
CA LEU A 53 20.26 -1.22 -9.72
C LEU A 53 20.66 -0.18 -10.75
N SER A 54 21.96 0.10 -10.73
CA SER A 54 22.76 0.91 -11.68
C SER A 54 22.28 0.86 -13.12
#